data_AF-A0A5P0ZKA4-F1
#
_entry.id   AF-A0A5P0ZKA4-F1
#
_cell.length_a   1.000
_cell.length_b   1.000
_cell.length_c   1.000
_cell.angle_alpha   90.00
_cell.angle_beta   90.00
_cell.angle_gamma   90.00
#
_symmetry.space_group_name_H-M   'P 1'
#
loop_
_entity.id
_entity.type
_entity.pdbx_description
1 polymer ?
#
loop_
_entity_poly.entity_id
_entity_poly.type
_entity_poly.pdbx_seq_one_letter_code
_entity_poly.pdbx_strand_id
1 'polypeptide(L)'
;MKNRHKIILFSNLVLAGISVGVLQNNVKADATDTAVNTENVQPAATQDAATTNLEATEVTTSNTENNTQAATNDQNVQTQANTAEVTDQPITSPVVDGVVTTGNEQSNLYDAQGTRLTVSLAANSGWVTDQKLSTQAGSQYYRVSTNAFVNATDVTLTFGHPNSGVVRTQGWGAKTYTRTDTDFVDSGAASLGANTSWQYARTDDLNGLTYYMVGNNAWINSNDATTAPLYQNPAGWLQISNTQIQPEGNVGYDLYSGVEGIKVWKVRKYFGLSNSHTIYDSSVISRVRNVQANAGLPVTGVTDLPTWRAMGFSDEDWYGIDSYIAPLQTNANSSRSDHVEAMINQATKYIGQPWVSGAASSPWYGVDCSGLVTQAMYASGINPSPVGSIQHAQPGHEWNSRDMWADWRMPHIPASQRQRGDLVFFTDPSTGIIWHVGILLDANTMIDSWPGTVGRSSIYANKGNIAGFARVFS
;
A
#
# COMPACT_ATOMS: atom_id res chain seq x y z
N MET A 1 28.79 -21.20 -36.35
CA MET A 1 29.27 -22.14 -35.31
C MET A 1 28.32 -22.08 -34.13
N LYS A 2 27.77 -23.24 -33.72
CA LYS A 2 26.86 -23.40 -32.57
C LYS A 2 27.65 -23.36 -31.27
N ASN A 3 27.13 -22.72 -30.22
CA ASN A 3 27.44 -23.02 -28.81
C ASN A 3 26.26 -22.52 -27.96
N ARG A 4 25.24 -23.35 -27.71
CA ARG A 4 25.07 -24.33 -26.61
C ARG A 4 24.85 -23.66 -25.24
N HIS A 5 23.59 -23.73 -24.83
CA HIS A 5 23.05 -23.39 -23.51
C HIS A 5 23.61 -24.34 -22.43
N LYS A 6 23.86 -23.81 -21.24
CA LYS A 6 24.07 -24.60 -20.01
C LYS A 6 22.90 -24.35 -19.06
N ILE A 7 22.09 -25.38 -18.85
CA ILE A 7 21.09 -25.49 -17.79
C ILE A 7 21.80 -26.10 -16.58
N ILE A 8 21.64 -25.48 -15.41
CA ILE A 8 22.12 -26.03 -14.13
C ILE A 8 20.89 -26.40 -13.31
N LEU A 9 20.68 -27.70 -13.11
CA LEU A 9 19.76 -28.24 -12.11
C LEU A 9 20.47 -28.29 -10.76
N PHE A 10 19.83 -27.78 -9.71
CA PHE A 10 20.15 -28.12 -8.33
C PHE A 10 19.01 -28.94 -7.73
N SER A 11 19.36 -30.08 -7.15
CA SER A 11 18.46 -31.04 -6.52
C SER A 11 19.04 -31.47 -5.18
N ASN A 12 18.14 -31.58 -4.20
CA ASN A 12 18.21 -32.27 -2.90
C ASN A 12 19.13 -31.63 -1.84
N LEU A 13 18.81 -31.61 -0.54
CA LEU A 13 18.21 -32.68 0.29
C LEU A 13 17.74 -32.08 1.63
N VAL A 14 16.58 -32.54 2.13
CA VAL A 14 16.04 -32.23 3.46
C VAL A 14 16.69 -33.16 4.51
N LEU A 15 17.10 -32.62 5.66
CA LEU A 15 17.56 -33.40 6.81
C LEU A 15 16.70 -33.05 8.04
N ALA A 16 15.86 -34.00 8.46
CA ALA A 16 15.02 -33.89 9.65
C ALA A 16 15.78 -34.43 10.88
N GLY A 17 15.95 -33.59 11.89
CA GLY A 17 16.48 -33.97 13.21
C GLY A 17 15.35 -34.05 14.24
N ILE A 18 15.11 -35.25 14.76
CA ILE A 18 14.20 -35.52 15.88
C ILE A 18 14.96 -35.31 17.18
N SER A 19 14.40 -34.57 18.13
CA SER A 19 14.82 -34.62 19.53
C SER A 19 13.60 -34.60 20.45
N VAL A 20 13.38 -35.75 21.10
CA VAL A 20 12.43 -36.01 22.18
C VAL A 20 13.06 -35.55 23.50
N GLY A 21 12.35 -34.77 24.29
CA GLY A 21 12.76 -34.37 25.64
C GLY A 21 11.55 -34.31 26.57
N VAL A 22 11.63 -35.11 27.64
CA VAL A 22 10.55 -35.50 28.55
C VAL A 22 10.27 -34.45 29.64
N LEU A 23 8.99 -34.36 29.99
CA LEU A 23 8.32 -33.81 31.19
C LEU A 23 9.16 -33.57 32.45
N GLN A 24 8.84 -32.46 33.15
CA GLN A 24 8.63 -32.50 34.61
C GLN A 24 7.70 -31.37 35.08
N ASN A 25 6.56 -31.78 35.66
CA ASN A 25 5.62 -30.96 36.42
C ASN A 25 6.24 -30.55 37.77
N ASN A 26 5.94 -29.34 38.24
CA ASN A 26 5.89 -29.06 39.66
C ASN A 26 4.70 -28.15 39.99
N VAL A 27 3.90 -28.66 40.92
CA VAL A 27 2.71 -28.07 41.53
C VAL A 27 3.13 -27.09 42.62
N LYS A 28 2.45 -25.94 42.73
CA LYS A 28 2.07 -25.38 44.04
C LYS A 28 0.91 -24.37 43.89
N ALA A 29 -0.18 -24.71 44.57
CA ALA A 29 -1.30 -23.84 44.87
C ALA A 29 -0.94 -22.94 46.07
N ASP A 30 -1.47 -21.72 46.10
CA ASP A 30 -2.17 -21.22 47.28
C ASP A 30 -3.13 -20.06 46.93
N ALA A 31 -4.11 -19.87 47.80
CA ALA A 31 -5.43 -19.31 47.54
C ALA A 31 -5.61 -17.79 47.81
N THR A 32 -6.68 -17.26 47.19
CA THR A 32 -7.63 -16.21 47.62
C THR A 32 -7.12 -14.94 48.34
N ASP A 33 -7.48 -13.76 47.83
CA ASP A 33 -8.63 -13.03 48.38
C ASP A 33 -9.14 -11.86 47.49
N THR A 34 -10.36 -11.45 47.84
CA THR A 34 -11.35 -10.69 47.12
C THR A 34 -11.23 -9.19 47.42
N ALA A 35 -11.40 -8.30 46.42
CA ALA A 35 -11.89 -6.94 46.68
C ALA A 35 -12.51 -6.33 45.41
N VAL A 36 -13.83 -6.15 45.47
CA VAL A 36 -14.64 -5.32 44.60
C VAL A 36 -14.35 -3.85 44.93
N ASN A 37 -14.14 -3.00 43.92
CA ASN A 37 -14.48 -1.59 44.04
C ASN A 37 -14.96 -1.03 42.70
N THR A 38 -16.25 -0.71 42.70
CA THR A 38 -16.97 0.08 41.70
C THR A 38 -16.63 1.56 41.87
N GLU A 39 -16.20 2.22 40.80
CA GLU A 39 -16.41 3.67 40.66
C GLU A 39 -16.88 4.05 39.25
N ASN A 40 -17.92 4.86 39.28
CA ASN A 40 -18.67 5.48 38.21
C ASN A 40 -17.94 6.74 37.73
N VAL A 41 -17.69 6.92 36.43
CA VAL A 41 -17.51 8.26 35.83
C VAL A 41 -18.17 8.30 34.45
N GLN A 42 -19.15 9.19 34.32
CA GLN A 42 -19.91 9.56 33.12
C GLN A 42 -19.10 10.54 32.22
N PRO A 43 -19.35 10.62 30.89
CA PRO A 43 -18.36 11.06 29.91
C PRO A 43 -18.35 12.57 29.66
N ALA A 44 -17.17 13.10 29.32
CA ALA A 44 -16.97 14.46 28.85
C ALA A 44 -17.04 14.51 27.31
N ALA A 45 -17.79 15.50 26.83
CA ALA A 45 -18.14 15.74 25.45
C ALA A 45 -16.98 16.25 24.58
N THR A 46 -17.07 15.88 23.31
CA THR A 46 -16.34 16.38 22.13
C THR A 46 -16.57 17.88 21.90
N GLN A 47 -15.50 18.60 21.53
CA GLN A 47 -15.60 19.92 20.90
C GLN A 47 -14.97 19.91 19.51
N ASP A 48 -15.73 20.49 18.60
CA ASP A 48 -15.50 20.64 17.17
C ASP A 48 -14.33 21.55 16.80
N ALA A 49 -13.74 21.23 15.64
CA ALA A 49 -12.74 22.01 14.95
C ALA A 49 -13.35 23.27 14.30
N ALA A 50 -12.71 24.42 14.53
CA ALA A 50 -12.96 25.65 13.79
C ALA A 50 -11.81 25.90 12.79
N THR A 51 -12.18 26.03 11.52
CA THR A 51 -11.36 26.45 10.38
C THR A 51 -11.18 27.97 10.35
N THR A 52 -9.98 28.46 10.05
CA THR A 52 -9.76 29.87 9.65
C THR A 52 -8.85 29.98 8.42
N ASN A 53 -9.44 30.53 7.36
CA ASN A 53 -8.78 31.09 6.18
C ASN A 53 -8.28 32.51 6.50
N LEU A 54 -7.13 32.90 5.95
CA LEU A 54 -6.68 34.30 5.93
C LEU A 54 -6.25 34.67 4.50
N GLU A 55 -7.04 35.55 3.89
CA GLU A 55 -6.74 36.31 2.67
C GLU A 55 -5.88 37.55 3.01
N ALA A 56 -5.06 37.96 2.05
CA ALA A 56 -4.16 39.11 2.10
C ALA A 56 -4.85 40.40 1.65
N THR A 57 -4.56 41.51 2.33
CA THR A 57 -5.03 42.86 1.99
C THR A 57 -3.85 43.73 1.56
N GLU A 58 -3.95 44.34 0.38
CA GLU A 58 -3.08 45.40 -0.15
C GLU A 58 -3.15 46.69 0.69
N VAL A 59 -2.01 47.38 0.85
CA VAL A 59 -2.00 48.81 1.20
C VAL A 59 -0.94 49.55 0.37
N THR A 60 -1.45 50.48 -0.43
CA THR A 60 -0.78 51.55 -1.19
C THR A 60 -0.27 52.66 -0.26
N THR A 61 0.92 53.22 -0.51
CA THR A 61 1.24 54.59 -0.07
C THR A 61 2.11 55.34 -1.08
N SER A 62 1.68 56.59 -1.31
CA SER A 62 2.13 57.56 -2.31
C SER A 62 3.35 58.39 -1.87
N ASN A 63 4.03 58.94 -2.88
CA ASN A 63 5.10 59.94 -2.81
C ASN A 63 4.61 61.33 -2.36
N THR A 64 5.49 62.07 -1.65
CA THR A 64 5.51 63.54 -1.63
C THR A 64 6.95 64.06 -1.55
N GLU A 65 7.28 65.03 -2.41
CA GLU A 65 8.56 65.75 -2.52
C GLU A 65 8.76 66.77 -1.39
N ASN A 66 10.03 67.07 -1.06
CA ASN A 66 10.45 68.45 -0.76
C ASN A 66 11.98 68.64 -0.84
N ASN A 67 12.35 69.84 -1.27
CA ASN A 67 13.62 70.31 -1.80
C ASN A 67 14.46 71.04 -0.73
N THR A 68 15.80 70.92 -0.74
CA THR A 68 16.70 71.96 -0.19
C THR A 68 18.10 71.90 -0.84
N GLN A 69 18.54 73.03 -1.39
CA GLN A 69 19.88 73.33 -1.92
C GLN A 69 20.90 73.67 -0.83
N ALA A 70 22.17 73.29 -1.02
CA ALA A 70 23.35 74.14 -0.76
C ALA A 70 24.70 73.53 -1.24
N ALA A 71 25.19 74.07 -2.37
CA ALA A 71 26.55 74.57 -2.69
C ALA A 71 27.89 73.85 -2.35
N THR A 72 28.73 73.80 -3.42
CA THR A 72 30.22 73.90 -3.55
C THR A 72 31.06 72.66 -3.17
N ASN A 73 31.96 72.13 -4.01
CA ASN A 73 33.08 72.77 -4.72
C ASN A 73 33.69 71.85 -5.81
N ASP A 74 34.21 72.47 -6.88
CA ASP A 74 35.01 71.89 -7.96
C ASP A 74 36.29 71.20 -7.48
N GLN A 75 36.59 70.02 -8.03
CA GLN A 75 37.91 69.72 -8.60
C GLN A 75 37.78 68.73 -9.76
N ASN A 76 38.22 69.18 -10.92
CA ASN A 76 38.32 68.48 -12.18
C ASN A 76 39.56 67.57 -12.16
N VAL A 77 39.38 66.25 -12.18
CA VAL A 77 40.44 65.31 -12.56
C VAL A 77 39.91 64.40 -13.66
N GLN A 78 40.28 64.79 -14.88
CA GLN A 78 40.21 64.03 -16.09
C GLN A 78 40.90 62.67 -15.89
N THR A 79 40.12 61.59 -15.81
CA THR A 79 40.63 60.22 -15.96
C THR A 79 39.99 59.62 -17.19
N GLN A 80 40.88 59.25 -18.12
CA GLN A 80 40.58 58.63 -19.40
C GLN A 80 39.60 57.47 -19.21
N ALA A 81 38.46 57.55 -19.90
CA ALA A 81 37.68 56.38 -20.21
C ALA A 81 38.56 55.44 -21.05
N ASN A 82 39.09 54.39 -20.41
CA ASN A 82 39.40 53.17 -21.10
C ASN A 82 38.05 52.59 -21.54
N THR A 83 37.64 52.92 -22.75
CA THR A 83 36.65 52.14 -23.51
C THR A 83 37.26 50.77 -23.76
N ALA A 84 37.09 49.87 -22.78
CA ALA A 84 37.04 48.46 -23.09
C ALA A 84 35.80 48.27 -23.97
N GLU A 85 36.00 47.85 -25.21
CA GLU A 85 34.91 47.34 -26.04
C GLU A 85 34.20 46.24 -25.26
N VAL A 86 32.98 46.52 -24.78
CA VAL A 86 32.08 45.48 -24.31
C VAL A 86 31.66 44.72 -25.55
N THR A 87 32.29 43.57 -25.81
CA THR A 87 31.81 42.66 -26.83
C THR A 87 30.40 42.20 -26.44
N ASP A 88 29.42 42.45 -27.30
CA ASP A 88 28.00 42.12 -27.21
C ASP A 88 27.74 40.60 -27.34
N GLN A 89 28.57 39.79 -26.67
CA GLN A 89 28.53 38.34 -26.79
C GLN A 89 27.62 37.74 -25.71
N PRO A 90 26.67 36.88 -26.08
CA PRO A 90 25.77 36.24 -25.14
C PRO A 90 26.55 35.31 -24.19
N ILE A 91 26.08 35.22 -22.94
CA ILE A 91 26.72 34.44 -21.88
C ILE A 91 26.12 33.04 -21.88
N THR A 92 26.96 32.01 -21.94
CA THR A 92 26.55 30.61 -21.79
C THR A 92 26.74 30.15 -20.35
N SER A 93 25.76 29.42 -19.83
CA SER A 93 25.78 28.80 -18.50
C SER A 93 25.33 27.34 -18.61
N PRO A 94 25.91 26.42 -17.81
CA PRO A 94 25.52 25.02 -17.86
C PRO A 94 24.12 24.79 -17.29
N VAL A 95 23.47 23.75 -17.80
CA VAL A 95 22.24 23.16 -17.25
C VAL A 95 22.53 21.67 -17.04
N VAL A 96 22.22 21.15 -15.86
CA VAL A 96 22.43 19.74 -15.51
C VAL A 96 21.08 19.05 -15.47
N ASP A 97 20.91 18.04 -16.33
CA ASP A 97 19.73 17.17 -16.40
C ASP A 97 18.40 17.92 -16.63
N GLY A 98 18.45 19.02 -17.38
CA GLY A 98 17.28 19.80 -17.78
C GLY A 98 16.59 19.21 -19.01
N VAL A 99 15.25 19.25 -19.02
CA VAL A 99 14.44 18.96 -20.20
C VAL A 99 13.55 20.17 -20.50
N VAL A 100 13.70 20.72 -21.70
CA VAL A 100 12.78 21.74 -22.24
C VAL A 100 11.65 21.08 -23.01
N THR A 101 10.42 21.47 -22.73
CA THR A 101 9.22 20.95 -23.43
C THR A 101 8.53 22.09 -24.16
N THR A 102 8.30 21.92 -25.46
CA THR A 102 7.54 22.87 -26.29
C THR A 102 6.05 22.85 -25.95
N GLY A 103 5.38 23.98 -26.15
CA GLY A 103 3.93 24.09 -25.98
C GLY A 103 3.12 23.44 -27.11
N ASN A 104 1.87 23.87 -27.28
CA ASN A 104 0.95 23.35 -28.29
C ASN A 104 1.32 23.72 -29.73
N GLU A 105 2.31 24.59 -29.91
CA GLU A 105 2.80 25.04 -31.22
C GLU A 105 4.26 24.63 -31.42
N GLN A 106 4.71 24.69 -32.67
CA GLN A 106 6.12 24.50 -32.98
C GLN A 106 6.96 25.65 -32.43
N SER A 107 8.13 25.34 -31.88
CA SER A 107 9.07 26.35 -31.36
C SER A 107 10.23 26.54 -32.33
N ASN A 108 10.53 27.79 -32.66
CA ASN A 108 11.62 28.13 -33.57
C ASN A 108 12.99 27.90 -32.92
N LEU A 109 13.98 27.55 -33.73
CA LEU A 109 15.37 27.43 -33.29
C LEU A 109 16.21 28.58 -33.83
N TYR A 110 17.25 28.92 -33.06
CA TYR A 110 18.19 30.00 -33.32
C TYR A 110 19.63 29.46 -33.16
N ASP A 111 20.58 30.03 -33.89
CA ASP A 111 22.00 29.82 -33.60
C ASP A 111 22.45 30.67 -32.40
N ALA A 112 23.72 30.54 -31.98
CA ALA A 112 24.27 31.28 -30.85
C ALA A 112 24.35 32.80 -31.09
N GLN A 113 24.22 33.25 -32.34
CA GLN A 113 24.24 34.65 -32.76
C GLN A 113 22.83 35.25 -32.83
N GLY A 114 21.78 34.45 -32.56
CA GLY A 114 20.39 34.87 -32.61
C GLY A 114 19.76 34.81 -34.01
N THR A 115 20.44 34.20 -35.00
CA THR A 115 19.88 34.01 -36.33
C THR A 115 18.91 32.84 -36.31
N ARG A 116 17.67 33.06 -36.79
CA ARG A 116 16.65 32.01 -36.87
C ARG A 116 17.06 30.92 -37.88
N LEU A 117 16.96 29.66 -37.47
CA LEU A 117 17.20 28.48 -38.29
C LEU A 117 15.95 28.08 -39.07
N THR A 118 16.12 27.26 -40.11
CA THR A 118 15.02 26.72 -40.92
C THR A 118 14.31 25.51 -40.30
N VAL A 119 14.88 24.98 -39.22
CA VAL A 119 14.34 23.85 -38.45
C VAL A 119 13.67 24.34 -37.17
N SER A 120 12.65 23.62 -36.73
CA SER A 120 11.87 23.92 -35.53
C SER A 120 11.63 22.65 -34.72
N LEU A 121 11.34 22.81 -33.43
CA LEU A 121 10.89 21.73 -32.56
C LEU A 121 9.39 21.49 -32.79
N ALA A 122 8.99 20.22 -32.80
CA ALA A 122 7.57 19.86 -32.89
C ALA A 122 6.80 20.34 -31.64
N ALA A 123 5.49 20.57 -31.78
CA ALA A 123 4.63 20.84 -30.63
C ALA A 123 4.65 19.67 -29.63
N ASN A 124 4.52 19.97 -28.34
CA ASN A 124 4.48 19.00 -27.24
C ASN A 124 5.65 17.99 -27.25
N SER A 125 6.86 18.45 -27.59
CA SER A 125 8.06 17.61 -27.64
C SER A 125 9.09 18.03 -26.58
N GLY A 126 9.66 17.03 -25.90
CA GLY A 126 10.68 17.21 -24.86
C GLY A 126 12.09 17.03 -25.42
N TRP A 127 13.01 17.91 -25.03
CA TRP A 127 14.41 17.90 -25.48
C TRP A 127 15.35 18.12 -24.30
N VAL A 128 16.36 17.27 -24.20
CA VAL A 128 17.43 17.43 -23.20
C VAL A 128 18.19 18.71 -23.52
N THR A 129 18.47 19.50 -22.47
CA THR A 129 19.30 20.69 -22.56
C THR A 129 20.43 20.61 -21.55
N ASP A 130 21.60 21.09 -21.97
CA ASP A 130 22.82 21.12 -21.16
C ASP A 130 23.39 22.53 -21.01
N GLN A 131 22.78 23.52 -21.66
CA GLN A 131 23.24 24.91 -21.65
C GLN A 131 22.08 25.90 -21.80
N LYS A 132 22.20 27.01 -21.07
CA LYS A 132 21.38 28.20 -21.20
C LYS A 132 22.23 29.36 -21.72
N LEU A 133 21.77 29.98 -22.79
CA LEU A 133 22.32 31.19 -23.39
C LEU A 133 21.52 32.39 -22.90
N SER A 134 22.18 33.40 -22.35
CA SER A 134 21.55 34.66 -21.91
C SER A 134 22.13 35.83 -22.69
N THR A 135 21.27 36.60 -23.35
CA THR A 135 21.67 37.82 -24.07
C THR A 135 21.75 38.99 -23.08
N GLN A 136 22.51 40.04 -23.41
CA GLN A 136 22.57 41.26 -22.59
C GLN A 136 21.20 41.97 -22.51
N ALA A 137 20.35 41.79 -23.53
CA ALA A 137 18.97 42.26 -23.54
C ALA A 137 18.01 41.46 -22.64
N GLY A 138 18.50 40.41 -21.95
CA GLY A 138 17.74 39.61 -21.00
C GLY A 138 16.99 38.42 -21.60
N SER A 139 17.07 38.18 -22.91
CA SER A 139 16.48 37.00 -23.54
C SER A 139 17.27 35.75 -23.19
N GLN A 140 16.56 34.66 -22.91
CA GLN A 140 17.14 33.38 -22.56
C GLN A 140 16.81 32.32 -23.61
N TYR A 141 17.76 31.43 -23.89
CA TYR A 141 17.58 30.33 -24.82
C TYR A 141 18.22 29.05 -24.26
N TYR A 142 17.64 27.90 -24.56
CA TYR A 142 18.14 26.59 -24.14
C TYR A 142 18.69 25.81 -25.33
N ARG A 143 19.88 25.22 -25.17
CA ARG A 143 20.49 24.41 -26.22
C ARG A 143 19.75 23.08 -26.34
N VAL A 144 19.38 22.71 -27.56
CA VAL A 144 18.69 21.43 -27.87
C VAL A 144 19.39 20.62 -28.97
N SER A 145 20.45 21.18 -29.57
CA SER A 145 21.37 20.53 -30.51
C SER A 145 22.69 21.30 -30.54
N THR A 146 23.74 20.75 -31.17
CA THR A 146 25.11 21.28 -31.18
C THR A 146 25.19 22.80 -31.40
N ASN A 147 24.40 23.35 -32.33
CA ASN A 147 24.37 24.77 -32.68
C ASN A 147 22.94 25.32 -32.76
N ALA A 148 22.00 24.75 -31.99
CA ALA A 148 20.60 25.18 -32.03
C ALA A 148 20.04 25.40 -30.63
N PHE A 149 19.40 26.54 -30.46
CA PHE A 149 18.83 27.02 -29.21
C PHE A 149 17.37 27.39 -29.41
N VAL A 150 16.52 27.00 -28.46
CA VAL A 150 15.10 27.37 -28.43
C VAL A 150 14.89 28.51 -27.44
N ASN A 151 14.01 29.46 -27.76
CA ASN A 151 13.70 30.58 -26.87
C ASN A 151 13.01 30.07 -25.59
N ALA A 152 13.47 30.52 -24.42
CA ALA A 152 12.93 30.14 -23.13
C ALA A 152 11.45 30.54 -22.94
N THR A 153 10.94 31.52 -23.69
CA THR A 153 9.51 31.88 -23.65
C THR A 153 8.61 30.88 -24.36
N ASP A 154 9.17 30.06 -25.24
CA ASP A 154 8.42 29.12 -26.09
C ASP A 154 8.40 27.70 -25.52
N VAL A 155 9.10 27.47 -24.40
CA VAL A 155 9.28 26.17 -23.76
C VAL A 155 9.18 26.27 -22.24
N THR A 156 8.86 25.16 -21.60
CA THR A 156 8.98 25.01 -20.14
C THR A 156 10.22 24.18 -19.83
N LEU A 157 11.13 24.71 -19.00
CA LEU A 157 12.23 23.93 -18.44
C LEU A 157 11.74 23.13 -17.22
N THR A 158 12.02 21.83 -17.21
CA THR A 158 11.73 20.94 -16.08
C THR A 158 12.95 20.11 -15.72
N PHE A 159 13.02 19.69 -14.46
CA PHE A 159 14.09 18.85 -13.91
C PHE A 159 13.52 17.56 -13.32
N GLY A 160 14.40 16.58 -13.11
CA GLY A 160 14.03 15.24 -12.72
C GLY A 160 13.11 14.56 -13.73
N HIS A 161 12.55 13.42 -13.36
CA HIS A 161 11.68 12.61 -14.20
C HIS A 161 10.38 12.28 -13.46
N PRO A 162 9.26 12.07 -14.19
CA PRO A 162 8.00 11.67 -13.59
C PRO A 162 8.15 10.36 -12.81
N ASN A 163 7.91 10.45 -11.51
CA ASN A 163 7.92 9.31 -10.59
C ASN A 163 7.11 9.74 -9.38
N SER A 164 6.11 8.96 -8.98
CA SER A 164 5.22 9.33 -7.88
C SER A 164 5.18 8.27 -6.80
N GLY A 165 4.93 8.73 -5.59
CA GLY A 165 4.88 7.86 -4.43
C GLY A 165 4.74 8.67 -3.15
N VAL A 166 5.02 8.01 -2.03
CA VAL A 166 5.07 8.64 -0.72
C VAL A 166 6.49 8.52 -0.19
N VAL A 167 7.02 9.62 0.32
CA VAL A 167 8.30 9.68 1.01
C VAL A 167 8.05 10.18 2.43
N ARG A 168 8.76 9.59 3.40
CA ARG A 168 8.65 9.96 4.82
C ARG A 168 9.93 10.63 5.28
N THR A 169 9.81 11.76 5.97
CA THR A 169 10.94 12.44 6.59
C THR A 169 11.49 11.62 7.76
N GLN A 170 12.78 11.73 8.02
CA GLN A 170 13.45 11.07 9.13
C GLN A 170 13.03 11.68 10.49
N GLY A 171 13.52 11.11 11.59
CA GLY A 171 13.19 11.52 12.95
C GLY A 171 13.60 12.96 13.32
N TRP A 172 14.38 13.63 12.46
CA TRP A 172 14.80 15.02 12.61
C TRP A 172 14.13 15.98 11.62
N GLY A 173 13.21 15.51 10.78
CA GLY A 173 12.57 16.32 9.74
C GLY A 173 13.36 16.36 8.44
N ALA A 174 12.98 17.26 7.53
CA ALA A 174 13.66 17.41 6.25
C ALA A 174 13.76 18.86 5.80
N LYS A 175 14.96 19.25 5.35
CA LYS A 175 15.17 20.54 4.73
C LYS A 175 14.60 20.56 3.31
N THR A 176 14.04 21.69 2.91
CA THR A 176 13.44 21.89 1.59
C THR A 176 14.38 22.66 0.67
N TYR A 177 14.48 22.20 -0.57
CA TYR A 177 15.38 22.71 -1.60
C TYR A 177 14.61 23.17 -2.83
N THR A 178 15.17 24.16 -3.53
CA THR A 178 14.73 24.62 -4.84
C THR A 178 15.71 24.10 -5.88
N ARG A 179 15.20 23.49 -6.96
CA ARG A 179 16.04 23.06 -8.08
C ARG A 179 16.42 24.28 -8.94
N THR A 180 17.72 24.50 -9.10
CA THR A 180 18.33 25.47 -10.04
C THR A 180 18.86 24.76 -11.28
N ASP A 181 19.41 25.50 -12.25
CA ASP A 181 19.98 24.92 -13.47
C ASP A 181 21.07 23.88 -13.22
N THR A 182 21.84 24.01 -12.15
CA THR A 182 23.01 23.16 -11.89
C THR A 182 22.96 22.41 -10.58
N ASP A 183 22.24 22.93 -9.59
CA ASP A 183 22.23 22.38 -8.23
C ASP A 183 20.88 22.51 -7.52
N PHE A 184 20.77 21.92 -6.33
CA PHE A 184 19.74 22.15 -5.34
C PHE A 184 20.21 23.15 -4.30
N VAL A 185 19.52 24.28 -4.18
CA VAL A 185 19.80 25.29 -3.16
C VAL A 185 18.77 25.25 -2.06
N ASP A 186 19.16 25.63 -0.84
CA ASP A 186 18.23 25.84 0.26
C ASP A 186 17.09 26.76 -0.19
N SER A 187 15.84 26.29 -0.05
CA SER A 187 14.68 27.08 -0.42
C SER A 187 14.44 28.26 0.54
N GLY A 188 15.02 28.23 1.74
CA GLY A 188 14.76 29.18 2.82
C GLY A 188 13.38 29.00 3.48
N ALA A 189 12.57 28.05 3.01
CA ALA A 189 11.29 27.71 3.62
C ALA A 189 11.49 26.91 4.93
N ALA A 190 10.43 26.87 5.75
CA ALA A 190 10.43 26.04 6.95
C ALA A 190 10.68 24.57 6.59
N SER A 191 11.51 23.90 7.38
CA SER A 191 11.75 22.46 7.24
C SER A 191 10.47 21.67 7.53
N LEU A 192 10.33 20.53 6.84
CA LEU A 192 9.22 19.61 7.08
C LEU A 192 9.43 18.91 8.42
N GLY A 193 8.35 18.71 9.17
CA GLY A 193 8.39 18.08 10.49
C GLY A 193 8.92 16.65 10.45
N ALA A 194 9.45 16.17 11.58
CA ALA A 194 9.94 14.80 11.73
C ALA A 194 8.86 13.74 11.52
N ASN A 195 9.22 12.62 10.89
CA ASN A 195 8.34 11.49 10.62
C ASN A 195 7.04 11.84 9.88
N THR A 196 7.03 12.93 9.10
CA THR A 196 5.88 13.33 8.28
C THR A 196 5.98 12.71 6.89
N SER A 197 4.83 12.37 6.31
CA SER A 197 4.78 11.69 5.01
C SER A 197 4.23 12.62 3.94
N TRP A 198 4.88 12.64 2.79
CA TRP A 198 4.61 13.57 1.70
C TRP A 198 4.47 12.81 0.39
N GLN A 199 3.44 13.16 -0.38
CA GLN A 199 3.36 12.71 -1.76
C GLN A 199 4.44 13.42 -2.57
N TYR A 200 5.14 12.69 -3.43
CA TYR A 200 6.00 13.28 -4.43
C TYR A 200 5.49 12.92 -5.83
N ALA A 201 5.75 13.80 -6.79
CA ALA A 201 5.33 13.63 -8.19
C ALA A 201 6.50 13.47 -9.17
N ARG A 202 7.72 13.78 -8.71
CA ARG A 202 8.96 13.64 -9.48
C ARG A 202 10.11 13.24 -8.57
N THR A 203 11.10 12.58 -9.18
CA THR A 203 12.43 12.38 -8.58
C THR A 203 13.50 13.00 -9.45
N ASP A 204 14.58 13.48 -8.84
CA ASP A 204 15.78 13.99 -9.52
C ASP A 204 17.01 13.46 -8.78
N ASP A 205 18.00 12.95 -9.51
CA ASP A 205 19.20 12.35 -8.94
C ASP A 205 20.38 13.27 -9.20
N LEU A 206 20.93 13.86 -8.14
CA LEU A 206 22.04 14.79 -8.24
C LEU A 206 23.03 14.58 -7.10
N ASN A 207 24.33 14.55 -7.43
CA ASN A 207 25.42 14.42 -6.45
C ASN A 207 25.29 13.19 -5.53
N GLY A 208 24.72 12.10 -6.04
CA GLY A 208 24.52 10.85 -5.30
C GLY A 208 23.33 10.85 -4.34
N LEU A 209 22.50 11.89 -4.36
CA LEU A 209 21.25 11.98 -3.61
C LEU A 209 20.07 11.91 -4.56
N THR A 210 19.02 11.22 -4.13
CA THR A 210 17.71 11.30 -4.77
C THR A 210 16.91 12.41 -4.10
N TYR A 211 16.39 13.33 -4.89
CA TYR A 211 15.49 14.39 -4.47
C TYR A 211 14.06 14.03 -4.86
N TYR A 212 13.11 14.29 -3.95
CA TYR A 212 11.69 14.03 -4.11
C TYR A 212 10.93 15.36 -4.14
N MET A 213 10.21 15.64 -5.23
CA MET A 213 9.43 16.87 -5.38
C MET A 213 8.08 16.75 -4.66
N VAL A 214 7.98 17.35 -3.48
CA VAL A 214 6.84 17.26 -2.55
C VAL A 214 5.91 18.46 -2.61
N GLY A 215 6.17 19.41 -3.51
CA GLY A 215 5.35 20.60 -3.74
C GLY A 215 5.80 21.34 -5.00
N ASN A 216 5.29 22.55 -5.22
CA ASN A 216 5.64 23.37 -6.39
C ASN A 216 7.13 23.78 -6.34
N ASN A 217 7.98 23.05 -7.08
CA ASN A 217 9.44 23.16 -7.06
C ASN A 217 10.06 23.06 -5.64
N ALA A 218 9.40 22.39 -4.71
CA ALA A 218 9.88 22.13 -3.36
C ALA A 218 10.34 20.67 -3.27
N TRP A 219 11.61 20.48 -2.97
CA TRP A 219 12.27 19.16 -2.97
C TRP A 219 12.85 18.82 -1.62
N ILE A 220 12.86 17.54 -1.26
CA ILE A 220 13.61 17.01 -0.11
C ILE A 220 14.52 15.89 -0.59
N ASN A 221 15.66 15.67 0.07
CA ASN A 221 16.64 14.68 -0.38
C ASN A 221 16.61 13.38 0.45
N SER A 222 17.25 12.35 -0.08
CA SER A 222 17.34 11.01 0.49
C SER A 222 18.16 10.89 1.78
N ASN A 223 18.89 11.92 2.23
CA ASN A 223 19.51 11.92 3.57
C ASN A 223 18.45 12.18 4.65
N ASP A 224 17.48 13.05 4.36
CA ASP A 224 16.45 13.47 5.31
C ASP A 224 15.12 12.75 5.12
N ALA A 225 15.01 11.88 4.10
CA ALA A 225 13.77 11.24 3.73
C ALA A 225 14.00 9.80 3.23
N THR A 226 12.99 8.95 3.38
CA THR A 226 13.03 7.55 2.95
C THR A 226 11.69 7.11 2.36
N THR A 227 11.76 6.24 1.35
CA THR A 227 10.60 5.51 0.81
C THR A 227 10.45 4.13 1.45
N ALA A 228 11.34 3.76 2.37
CA ALA A 228 11.24 2.50 3.09
C ALA A 228 10.01 2.51 4.00
N PRO A 229 9.25 1.38 4.07
CA PRO A 229 8.13 1.26 4.98
C PRO A 229 8.53 1.55 6.43
N LEU A 230 7.65 2.18 7.19
CA LEU A 230 7.83 2.45 8.61
C LEU A 230 7.94 1.15 9.41
N TYR A 231 7.20 0.12 9.00
CA TYR A 231 7.22 -1.20 9.61
C TYR A 231 7.25 -2.30 8.53
N GLN A 232 8.07 -3.32 8.77
CA GLN A 232 8.12 -4.55 7.98
C GLN A 232 8.51 -5.70 8.92
N ASN A 233 7.87 -6.85 8.73
CA ASN A 233 8.24 -8.08 9.41
C ASN A 233 9.67 -8.51 8.98
N PRO A 234 10.49 -9.07 9.90
CA PRO A 234 11.83 -9.52 9.54
C PRO A 234 11.79 -10.66 8.51
N ALA A 235 12.92 -10.89 7.84
CA ALA A 235 13.03 -11.98 6.87
C ALA A 235 12.66 -13.34 7.50
N GLY A 236 11.91 -14.15 6.76
CA GLY A 236 11.39 -15.44 7.22
C GLY A 236 10.00 -15.38 7.84
N TRP A 237 9.46 -14.20 8.10
CA TRP A 237 8.06 -14.02 8.49
C TRP A 237 7.17 -13.76 7.27
N LEU A 238 5.85 -13.86 7.45
CA LEU A 238 4.91 -13.35 6.45
C LEU A 238 5.19 -11.86 6.22
N GLN A 239 5.49 -11.49 4.97
CA GLN A 239 5.88 -10.13 4.65
C GLN A 239 4.66 -9.22 4.49
N ILE A 240 4.81 -7.96 4.91
CA ILE A 240 3.78 -6.93 4.77
C ILE A 240 3.83 -6.34 3.36
N SER A 241 2.67 -6.34 2.71
CA SER A 241 2.39 -5.60 1.48
C SER A 241 1.81 -4.23 1.80
N ASN A 242 2.36 -3.20 1.18
CA ASN A 242 1.86 -1.82 1.24
C ASN A 242 0.95 -1.46 0.06
N THR A 243 0.62 -2.45 -0.77
CA THR A 243 -0.27 -2.34 -1.91
C THR A 243 -1.37 -3.39 -1.84
N GLN A 244 -2.53 -3.13 -2.45
CA GLN A 244 -3.67 -4.04 -2.43
C GLN A 244 -3.26 -5.44 -2.88
N ILE A 245 -3.45 -6.42 -1.98
CA ILE A 245 -3.23 -7.83 -2.28
C ILE A 245 -4.27 -8.28 -3.32
N GLN A 246 -3.83 -9.07 -4.28
CA GLN A 246 -4.64 -9.62 -5.36
C GLN A 246 -5.03 -11.06 -5.05
N PRO A 247 -6.18 -11.56 -5.53
CA PRO A 247 -6.59 -12.94 -5.33
C PRO A 247 -5.61 -13.91 -6.01
N GLU A 248 -5.31 -15.01 -5.33
CA GLU A 248 -4.51 -16.11 -5.87
C GLU A 248 -5.41 -17.27 -6.32
N GLY A 249 -5.21 -17.73 -7.55
CA GLY A 249 -6.01 -18.80 -8.17
C GLY A 249 -6.93 -18.31 -9.29
N ASN A 250 -7.79 -19.21 -9.77
CA ASN A 250 -8.69 -18.92 -10.88
C ASN A 250 -9.99 -18.30 -10.36
N VAL A 251 -10.18 -17.01 -10.60
CA VAL A 251 -11.44 -16.32 -10.34
C VAL A 251 -12.52 -16.86 -11.28
N GLY A 252 -13.70 -17.18 -10.75
CA GLY A 252 -14.81 -17.74 -11.51
C GLY A 252 -14.73 -19.25 -11.71
N TYR A 253 -14.29 -20.00 -10.70
CA TYR A 253 -14.16 -21.46 -10.76
C TYR A 253 -15.51 -22.19 -10.68
N ASP A 254 -15.61 -23.37 -11.28
CA ASP A 254 -16.82 -24.20 -11.27
C ASP A 254 -17.07 -24.88 -9.91
N LEU A 255 -18.34 -25.15 -9.59
CA LEU A 255 -18.69 -25.92 -8.40
C LEU A 255 -18.89 -27.39 -8.74
N TYR A 256 -18.12 -28.25 -8.09
CA TYR A 256 -18.13 -29.71 -8.27
C TYR A 256 -18.07 -30.40 -6.91
N SER A 257 -18.14 -31.73 -6.90
CA SER A 257 -18.19 -32.53 -5.67
C SER A 257 -17.11 -32.11 -4.65
N GLY A 258 -17.55 -31.77 -3.44
CA GLY A 258 -16.66 -31.41 -2.33
C GLY A 258 -16.24 -29.94 -2.26
N VAL A 259 -16.55 -29.13 -3.27
CA VAL A 259 -16.37 -27.66 -3.18
C VAL A 259 -17.27 -27.12 -2.07
N GLU A 260 -16.80 -26.09 -1.37
CA GLU A 260 -17.51 -25.43 -0.27
C GLU A 260 -17.64 -23.91 -0.51
N GLY A 261 -17.87 -23.13 0.56
CA GLY A 261 -17.85 -21.67 0.52
C GLY A 261 -19.13 -21.01 0.01
N ILE A 262 -19.04 -19.72 -0.30
CA ILE A 262 -20.21 -18.85 -0.51
C ILE A 262 -21.02 -19.21 -1.76
N LYS A 263 -20.37 -19.60 -2.86
CA LYS A 263 -21.10 -20.03 -4.07
C LYS A 263 -21.93 -21.29 -3.79
N VAL A 264 -21.38 -22.24 -3.05
CA VAL A 264 -22.09 -23.46 -2.63
C VAL A 264 -23.22 -23.12 -1.66
N TRP A 265 -22.98 -22.23 -0.70
CA TRP A 265 -24.02 -21.73 0.22
C TRP A 265 -25.23 -21.16 -0.55
N LYS A 266 -24.98 -20.37 -1.61
CA LYS A 266 -26.03 -19.83 -2.50
C LYS A 266 -26.79 -20.93 -3.23
N VAL A 267 -26.08 -21.87 -3.87
CA VAL A 267 -26.72 -22.99 -4.61
C VAL A 267 -27.56 -23.86 -3.67
N ARG A 268 -27.05 -24.18 -2.48
CA ARG A 268 -27.82 -24.95 -1.47
C ARG A 268 -29.07 -24.19 -1.04
N LYS A 269 -28.97 -22.88 -0.80
CA LYS A 269 -30.11 -22.02 -0.45
C LYS A 269 -31.16 -21.97 -1.57
N TYR A 270 -30.75 -21.88 -2.83
CA TYR A 270 -31.65 -21.92 -4.00
C TYR A 270 -32.52 -23.19 -3.99
N PHE A 271 -31.96 -24.33 -3.61
CA PHE A 271 -32.68 -25.59 -3.52
C PHE A 271 -33.42 -25.84 -2.18
N GLY A 272 -33.35 -24.90 -1.24
CA GLY A 272 -33.91 -25.08 0.10
C GLY A 272 -33.18 -26.14 0.93
N LEU A 273 -31.91 -26.42 0.64
CA LEU A 273 -31.07 -27.35 1.38
C LEU A 273 -30.47 -26.70 2.64
N SER A 274 -30.21 -27.50 3.67
CA SER A 274 -29.52 -27.04 4.88
C SER A 274 -28.08 -26.63 4.59
N ASN A 275 -27.62 -25.56 5.23
CA ASN A 275 -26.23 -25.08 5.21
C ASN A 275 -25.50 -25.36 6.54
N SER A 276 -25.94 -26.36 7.31
CA SER A 276 -25.22 -26.79 8.53
C SER A 276 -23.80 -27.29 8.22
N HIS A 277 -23.63 -27.97 7.08
CA HIS A 277 -22.34 -28.24 6.44
C HIS A 277 -22.45 -27.80 4.98
N THR A 278 -21.76 -26.71 4.62
CA THR A 278 -21.86 -26.05 3.32
C THR A 278 -20.94 -26.73 2.30
N ILE A 279 -21.39 -27.87 1.78
CA ILE A 279 -20.61 -28.67 0.83
C ILE A 279 -21.41 -29.01 -0.42
N TYR A 280 -20.75 -29.08 -1.57
CA TYR A 280 -21.34 -29.47 -2.84
C TYR A 280 -21.41 -31.00 -2.92
N ASP A 281 -22.44 -31.57 -2.31
CA ASP A 281 -22.66 -33.01 -2.19
C ASP A 281 -23.50 -33.62 -3.34
N SER A 282 -23.75 -34.92 -3.26
CA SER A 282 -24.56 -35.65 -4.23
C SER A 282 -26.00 -35.14 -4.36
N SER A 283 -26.55 -34.55 -3.30
CA SER A 283 -27.90 -33.96 -3.32
C SER A 283 -27.93 -32.68 -4.14
N VAL A 284 -26.89 -31.84 -4.04
CA VAL A 284 -26.71 -30.65 -4.88
C VAL A 284 -26.53 -31.08 -6.33
N ILE A 285 -25.60 -32.00 -6.60
CA ILE A 285 -25.31 -32.53 -7.95
C ILE A 285 -26.59 -33.00 -8.65
N SER A 286 -27.41 -33.81 -7.96
CA SER A 286 -28.66 -34.32 -8.54
C SER A 286 -29.66 -33.22 -8.89
N ARG A 287 -29.73 -32.15 -8.10
CA ARG A 287 -30.66 -31.03 -8.34
C ARG A 287 -30.15 -30.10 -9.42
N VAL A 288 -28.84 -29.90 -9.49
CA VAL A 288 -28.19 -29.13 -10.56
C VAL A 288 -28.42 -29.79 -11.92
N ARG A 289 -28.35 -31.13 -11.99
CA ARG A 289 -28.71 -31.86 -13.22
C ARG A 289 -30.14 -31.56 -13.69
N ASN A 290 -31.10 -31.38 -12.79
CA ASN A 290 -32.47 -31.01 -13.16
C ASN A 290 -32.55 -29.57 -13.69
N VAL A 291 -31.82 -28.62 -13.09
CA VAL A 291 -31.72 -27.24 -13.59
C VAL A 291 -31.14 -27.23 -15.01
N GLN A 292 -30.05 -27.96 -15.22
CA GLN A 292 -29.39 -28.08 -16.52
C GLN A 292 -30.32 -28.67 -17.58
N ALA A 293 -31.00 -29.79 -17.26
CA ALA A 293 -31.95 -30.42 -18.17
C ALA A 293 -33.09 -29.47 -18.56
N ASN A 294 -33.65 -28.74 -17.60
CA ASN A 294 -34.74 -27.79 -17.84
C ASN A 294 -34.28 -26.56 -18.64
N ALA A 295 -33.03 -26.14 -18.49
CA ALA A 295 -32.44 -25.02 -19.22
C ALA A 295 -31.83 -25.41 -20.58
N GLY A 296 -31.87 -26.69 -20.96
CA GLY A 296 -31.23 -27.19 -22.19
C GLY A 296 -29.70 -27.15 -22.16
N LEU A 297 -29.10 -27.15 -20.97
CA LEU A 297 -27.65 -27.17 -20.75
C LEU A 297 -27.12 -28.62 -20.64
N PRO A 298 -25.81 -28.86 -20.86
CA PRO A 298 -25.20 -30.16 -20.59
C PRO A 298 -25.44 -30.62 -19.14
N VAL A 299 -25.96 -31.84 -18.96
CA VAL A 299 -26.38 -32.40 -17.66
C VAL A 299 -25.19 -33.01 -16.91
N THR A 300 -24.22 -32.16 -16.54
CA THR A 300 -22.98 -32.56 -15.86
C THR A 300 -23.20 -32.76 -14.35
N GLY A 301 -24.10 -31.97 -13.76
CA GLY A 301 -24.23 -31.81 -12.31
C GLY A 301 -23.14 -30.95 -11.68
N VAL A 302 -22.32 -30.27 -12.49
CA VAL A 302 -21.38 -29.21 -12.09
C VAL A 302 -22.07 -27.88 -12.28
N THR A 303 -21.94 -26.95 -11.33
CA THR A 303 -22.41 -25.58 -11.53
C THR A 303 -21.29 -24.76 -12.15
N ASP A 304 -21.33 -24.65 -13.48
CA ASP A 304 -20.54 -23.70 -14.27
C ASP A 304 -21.29 -22.36 -14.43
N LEU A 305 -20.67 -21.36 -15.06
CA LEU A 305 -21.28 -20.03 -15.24
C LEU A 305 -22.65 -20.07 -15.97
N PRO A 306 -22.84 -20.82 -17.07
CA PRO A 306 -24.15 -21.00 -17.68
C PRO A 306 -25.20 -21.58 -16.71
N THR A 307 -24.84 -22.59 -15.92
CA THR A 307 -25.73 -23.20 -14.93
C THR A 307 -26.06 -22.24 -13.79
N TRP A 308 -25.08 -21.45 -13.34
CA TRP A 308 -25.25 -20.38 -12.35
C TRP A 308 -26.25 -19.31 -12.81
N ARG A 309 -26.13 -18.86 -14.07
CA ARG A 309 -27.08 -17.94 -14.70
C ARG A 309 -28.48 -18.55 -14.83
N ALA A 310 -28.58 -19.83 -15.15
CA ALA A 310 -29.86 -20.54 -15.23
C ALA A 310 -30.60 -20.61 -13.87
N MET A 311 -29.87 -20.53 -12.75
CA MET A 311 -30.45 -20.38 -11.41
C MET A 311 -30.88 -18.93 -11.08
N GLY A 312 -30.60 -17.97 -11.97
CA GLY A 312 -30.93 -16.55 -11.80
C GLY A 312 -29.87 -15.74 -11.06
N PHE A 313 -28.67 -16.28 -10.85
CA PHE A 313 -27.56 -15.55 -10.24
C PHE A 313 -26.75 -14.75 -11.29
N SER A 314 -26.08 -13.69 -10.85
CA SER A 314 -25.36 -12.77 -11.75
C SER A 314 -23.88 -13.14 -11.95
N ASP A 315 -23.30 -12.60 -13.02
CA ASP A 315 -21.86 -12.70 -13.31
C ASP A 315 -21.03 -11.96 -12.25
N GLU A 316 -21.53 -10.83 -11.75
CA GLU A 316 -20.86 -10.06 -10.69
C GLU A 316 -20.72 -10.90 -9.41
N ASP A 317 -21.73 -11.69 -9.06
CA ASP A 317 -21.62 -12.64 -7.95
C ASP A 317 -20.61 -13.75 -8.26
N TRP A 318 -20.62 -14.28 -9.48
CA TRP A 318 -19.73 -15.37 -9.89
C TRP A 318 -18.25 -15.00 -9.72
N TYR A 319 -17.85 -13.84 -10.24
CA TYR A 319 -16.47 -13.38 -10.17
C TYR A 319 -16.17 -12.62 -8.87
N GLY A 320 -17.12 -11.86 -8.34
CA GLY A 320 -16.94 -10.99 -7.16
C GLY A 320 -16.77 -11.77 -5.86
N ILE A 321 -17.44 -12.92 -5.71
CA ILE A 321 -17.26 -13.78 -4.53
C ILE A 321 -15.82 -14.32 -4.46
N ASP A 322 -15.29 -14.77 -5.60
CA ASP A 322 -13.98 -15.42 -5.71
C ASP A 322 -12.83 -14.43 -5.64
N SER A 323 -13.00 -13.27 -6.27
CA SER A 323 -11.98 -12.22 -6.33
C SER A 323 -11.91 -11.37 -5.07
N TYR A 324 -12.81 -11.57 -4.11
CA TYR A 324 -12.83 -10.75 -2.90
C TYR A 324 -11.55 -10.95 -2.06
N ILE A 325 -10.81 -9.86 -1.95
CA ILE A 325 -9.74 -9.65 -0.99
C ILE A 325 -10.13 -8.43 -0.17
N ALA A 326 -10.04 -8.52 1.16
CA ALA A 326 -10.33 -7.39 2.01
C ALA A 326 -9.50 -6.17 1.56
N PRO A 327 -10.12 -4.98 1.42
CA PRO A 327 -9.39 -3.78 1.08
C PRO A 327 -8.27 -3.52 2.08
N LEU A 328 -7.08 -3.20 1.58
CA LEU A 328 -5.93 -2.83 2.40
C LEU A 328 -6.27 -1.58 3.23
N GLN A 329 -6.09 -1.66 4.55
CA GLN A 329 -6.37 -0.57 5.50
C GLN A 329 -5.07 0.07 6.03
N THR A 330 -3.92 -0.36 5.52
CA THR A 330 -2.59 0.11 5.90
C THR A 330 -1.82 0.61 4.67
N ASN A 331 -0.70 1.28 4.90
CA ASN A 331 0.20 1.74 3.85
C ASN A 331 1.65 1.76 4.37
N ALA A 332 2.59 2.23 3.55
CA ALA A 332 4.01 2.26 3.91
C ALA A 332 4.33 3.07 5.18
N ASN A 333 3.43 3.93 5.67
CA ASN A 333 3.63 4.69 6.90
C ASN A 333 2.89 4.10 8.11
N SER A 334 2.25 2.94 7.94
CA SER A 334 1.58 2.23 9.02
C SER A 334 2.61 1.64 9.98
N SER A 335 2.38 1.86 11.27
CA SER A 335 3.12 1.21 12.35
C SER A 335 2.65 -0.24 12.52
N ARG A 336 3.40 -1.03 13.28
CA ARG A 336 2.98 -2.36 13.72
C ARG A 336 1.57 -2.38 14.32
N SER A 337 1.23 -1.38 15.14
CA SER A 337 -0.08 -1.30 15.78
C SER A 337 -1.19 -1.05 14.75
N ASP A 338 -0.93 -0.25 13.72
CA ASP A 338 -1.91 0.02 12.66
C ASP A 338 -2.24 -1.25 11.88
N HIS A 339 -1.25 -2.12 11.64
CA HIS A 339 -1.47 -3.42 11.02
C HIS A 339 -2.31 -4.36 11.90
N VAL A 340 -2.03 -4.42 13.21
CA VAL A 340 -2.83 -5.19 14.17
C VAL A 340 -4.28 -4.71 14.20
N GLU A 341 -4.50 -3.39 14.28
CA GLU A 341 -5.85 -2.83 14.30
C GLU A 341 -6.57 -2.99 12.96
N ALA A 342 -5.88 -2.87 11.82
CA ALA A 342 -6.45 -3.18 10.50
C ALA A 342 -6.96 -4.62 10.41
N MET A 343 -6.19 -5.58 10.94
CA MET A 343 -6.58 -6.99 11.02
C MET A 343 -7.87 -7.15 11.84
N ILE A 344 -7.92 -6.58 13.04
CA ILE A 344 -9.05 -6.70 13.96
C ILE A 344 -10.29 -5.92 13.47
N ASN A 345 -10.09 -4.74 12.88
CA ASN A 345 -11.15 -3.92 12.29
C ASN A 345 -11.84 -4.64 11.15
N GLN A 346 -11.07 -5.33 10.29
CA GLN A 346 -11.64 -6.13 9.23
C GLN A 346 -12.44 -7.32 9.78
N ALA A 347 -11.91 -8.06 10.76
CA ALA A 347 -12.64 -9.15 11.39
C ALA A 347 -13.96 -8.67 12.03
N THR A 348 -13.94 -7.49 12.65
CA THR A 348 -15.11 -6.88 13.31
C THR A 348 -16.27 -6.61 12.34
N LYS A 349 -16.00 -6.38 11.05
CA LYS A 349 -17.04 -6.19 10.03
C LYS A 349 -17.91 -7.43 9.81
N TYR A 350 -17.44 -8.61 10.21
CA TYR A 350 -18.20 -9.86 10.08
C TYR A 350 -19.07 -10.17 11.30
N ILE A 351 -18.98 -9.42 12.41
CA ILE A 351 -19.76 -9.72 13.63
C ILE A 351 -21.25 -9.85 13.29
N GLY A 352 -21.87 -10.95 13.74
CA GLY A 352 -23.26 -11.28 13.45
C GLY A 352 -23.48 -12.10 12.18
N GLN A 353 -22.49 -12.19 11.29
CA GLN A 353 -22.57 -13.06 10.12
C GLN A 353 -22.51 -14.53 10.51
N PRO A 354 -23.12 -15.44 9.73
CA PRO A 354 -23.14 -16.86 10.03
C PRO A 354 -21.77 -17.50 9.78
N TRP A 355 -21.51 -18.61 10.49
CA TRP A 355 -20.42 -19.50 10.12
C TRP A 355 -20.76 -20.24 8.83
N VAL A 356 -19.85 -20.24 7.85
CA VAL A 356 -20.01 -20.93 6.56
C VAL A 356 -18.73 -21.67 6.22
N SER A 357 -18.79 -23.01 6.23
CA SER A 357 -17.68 -23.89 5.86
C SER A 357 -17.06 -23.51 4.51
N GLY A 358 -15.72 -23.45 4.45
CA GLY A 358 -14.96 -23.16 3.23
C GLY A 358 -15.07 -21.72 2.74
N ALA A 359 -15.64 -20.81 3.54
CA ALA A 359 -15.85 -19.43 3.12
C ALA A 359 -14.74 -18.49 3.63
N ALA A 360 -14.14 -17.76 2.69
CA ALA A 360 -13.19 -16.68 2.91
C ALA A 360 -13.46 -15.53 1.93
N SER A 361 -14.66 -14.93 1.99
CA SER A 361 -15.12 -13.85 1.09
C SER A 361 -15.74 -12.70 1.89
N SER A 362 -16.38 -11.73 1.23
CA SER A 362 -16.83 -10.44 1.76
C SER A 362 -17.64 -10.47 3.07
N PRO A 363 -17.54 -9.43 3.94
CA PRO A 363 -18.37 -9.28 5.16
C PRO A 363 -19.88 -9.24 4.93
N TRP A 364 -20.34 -9.12 3.68
CA TRP A 364 -21.75 -9.27 3.34
C TRP A 364 -22.27 -10.71 3.50
N TYR A 365 -21.37 -11.68 3.55
CA TYR A 365 -21.67 -13.10 3.71
C TYR A 365 -21.15 -13.64 5.04
N GLY A 366 -21.35 -14.94 5.25
CA GLY A 366 -20.69 -15.69 6.32
C GLY A 366 -19.23 -16.04 6.01
N VAL A 367 -18.56 -16.60 6.99
CA VAL A 367 -17.14 -16.95 6.91
C VAL A 367 -16.84 -18.11 7.87
N ASP A 368 -15.87 -18.97 7.60
CA ASP A 368 -15.38 -19.91 8.63
C ASP A 368 -14.26 -19.30 9.48
N CYS A 369 -13.72 -20.08 10.43
CA CYS A 369 -12.72 -19.60 11.39
C CYS A 369 -11.45 -19.09 10.70
N SER A 370 -10.87 -19.90 9.84
CA SER A 370 -9.65 -19.56 9.09
C SER A 370 -9.94 -18.55 7.98
N GLY A 371 -11.12 -18.55 7.37
CA GLY A 371 -11.49 -17.56 6.36
C GLY A 371 -11.62 -16.15 6.94
N LEU A 372 -12.08 -16.04 8.20
CA LEU A 372 -12.12 -14.77 8.92
C LEU A 372 -10.71 -14.24 9.12
N VAL A 373 -9.79 -15.10 9.57
CA VAL A 373 -8.38 -14.78 9.76
C VAL A 373 -7.73 -14.39 8.43
N THR A 374 -7.98 -15.14 7.34
CA THR A 374 -7.47 -14.83 6.00
C THR A 374 -7.88 -13.43 5.55
N GLN A 375 -9.18 -13.10 5.63
CA GLN A 375 -9.66 -11.78 5.24
C GLN A 375 -9.16 -10.66 6.15
N ALA A 376 -9.02 -10.94 7.45
CA ALA A 376 -8.41 -10.01 8.39
C ALA A 376 -6.94 -9.73 8.05
N MET A 377 -6.15 -10.77 7.77
CA MET A 377 -4.74 -10.66 7.39
C MET A 377 -4.57 -9.85 6.10
N TYR A 378 -5.43 -10.05 5.09
CA TYR A 378 -5.40 -9.25 3.87
C TYR A 378 -5.57 -7.75 4.11
N ALA A 379 -6.53 -7.35 4.95
CA ALA A 379 -6.73 -5.93 5.28
C ALA A 379 -5.53 -5.29 6.00
N SER A 380 -4.74 -6.10 6.70
CA SER A 380 -3.50 -5.68 7.36
C SER A 380 -2.26 -5.77 6.46
N GLY A 381 -2.40 -6.12 5.19
CA GLY A 381 -1.28 -6.26 4.26
C GLY A 381 -0.53 -7.58 4.35
N ILE A 382 -1.03 -8.56 5.09
CA ILE A 382 -0.44 -9.91 5.13
C ILE A 382 -1.18 -10.82 4.15
N ASN A 383 -0.42 -11.51 3.31
CA ASN A 383 -0.92 -12.60 2.47
C ASN A 383 -0.55 -13.96 3.10
N PRO A 384 -1.52 -14.73 3.64
CA PRO A 384 -1.25 -16.03 4.27
C PRO A 384 -1.15 -17.20 3.29
N SER A 385 -0.94 -16.93 1.99
CA SER A 385 -0.73 -17.95 0.95
C SER A 385 0.19 -19.09 1.43
N PRO A 386 -0.23 -20.36 1.28
CA PRO A 386 -1.25 -20.84 0.34
C PRO A 386 -2.70 -20.74 0.84
N VAL A 387 -2.93 -20.35 2.09
CA VAL A 387 -4.30 -20.20 2.61
C VAL A 387 -4.88 -18.90 2.05
N GLY A 388 -5.86 -18.98 1.15
CA GLY A 388 -6.39 -17.81 0.43
C GLY A 388 -7.82 -17.99 -0.05
N SER A 389 -8.50 -16.89 -0.47
CA SER A 389 -9.95 -16.85 -0.70
C SER A 389 -10.49 -17.96 -1.61
N ILE A 390 -9.80 -18.25 -2.72
CA ILE A 390 -10.23 -19.25 -3.72
C ILE A 390 -9.89 -20.66 -3.26
N GLN A 391 -8.66 -20.85 -2.74
CA GLN A 391 -8.19 -22.14 -2.24
C GLN A 391 -9.05 -22.63 -1.07
N HIS A 392 -9.51 -21.72 -0.21
CA HIS A 392 -10.34 -22.01 0.96
C HIS A 392 -11.62 -22.78 0.64
N ALA A 393 -12.20 -22.54 -0.54
CA ALA A 393 -13.43 -23.18 -0.98
C ALA A 393 -13.19 -24.51 -1.73
N GLN A 394 -11.94 -24.86 -2.07
CA GLN A 394 -11.65 -26.10 -2.78
C GLN A 394 -11.67 -27.31 -1.82
N PRO A 395 -11.93 -28.53 -2.33
CA PRO A 395 -12.10 -29.70 -1.47
C PRO A 395 -10.89 -29.98 -0.56
N GLY A 396 -11.13 -30.24 0.72
CA GLY A 396 -10.09 -30.61 1.69
C GLY A 396 -9.46 -29.44 2.45
N HIS A 397 -9.95 -28.22 2.23
CA HIS A 397 -9.42 -26.99 2.86
C HIS A 397 -10.33 -26.42 3.95
N GLU A 398 -11.33 -27.20 4.39
CA GLU A 398 -12.23 -26.83 5.49
C GLU A 398 -11.49 -26.64 6.83
N TRP A 399 -10.27 -27.16 6.89
CA TRP A 399 -9.39 -27.16 8.05
C TRP A 399 -8.13 -26.34 7.82
N ASN A 400 -8.20 -25.27 7.02
CA ASN A 400 -7.08 -24.35 6.78
C ASN A 400 -6.48 -23.76 8.08
N SER A 401 -7.18 -23.82 9.22
CA SER A 401 -6.61 -23.56 10.54
C SER A 401 -5.41 -24.47 10.87
N ARG A 402 -5.34 -25.70 10.33
CA ARG A 402 -4.21 -26.62 10.43
C ARG A 402 -3.01 -26.12 9.64
N ASP A 403 -3.25 -25.64 8.42
CA ASP A 403 -2.21 -25.10 7.55
C ASP A 403 -1.65 -23.80 8.13
N MET A 404 -2.52 -22.93 8.66
CA MET A 404 -2.11 -21.74 9.41
C MET A 404 -1.29 -22.09 10.66
N TRP A 405 -1.66 -23.13 11.41
CA TRP A 405 -0.90 -23.58 12.59
C TRP A 405 0.49 -24.12 12.22
N ALA A 406 0.59 -24.82 11.08
CA ALA A 406 1.83 -25.38 10.57
C ALA A 406 2.73 -24.35 9.86
N ASP A 407 2.23 -23.15 9.61
CA ASP A 407 2.99 -22.10 8.92
C ASP A 407 4.08 -21.50 9.81
N TRP A 408 5.31 -21.97 9.58
CA TRP A 408 6.51 -21.55 10.31
C TRP A 408 6.80 -20.05 10.20
N ARG A 409 6.23 -19.34 9.20
CA ARG A 409 6.38 -17.90 9.02
C ARG A 409 5.60 -17.09 10.06
N MET A 410 4.73 -17.74 10.84
CA MET A 410 4.07 -17.19 12.03
C MET A 410 4.59 -17.92 13.27
N PRO A 411 5.64 -17.40 13.94
CA PRO A 411 6.24 -18.10 15.06
C PRO A 411 5.25 -18.38 16.18
N HIS A 412 5.33 -19.60 16.74
CA HIS A 412 4.55 -19.96 17.91
C HIS A 412 5.08 -19.22 19.14
N ILE A 413 4.17 -18.69 19.94
CA ILE A 413 4.52 -17.89 21.12
C ILE A 413 4.04 -18.56 22.41
N PRO A 414 4.83 -18.50 23.50
CA PRO A 414 4.39 -18.98 24.80
C PRO A 414 3.14 -18.24 25.25
N ALA A 415 2.21 -18.93 25.91
CA ALA A 415 0.98 -18.32 26.40
C ALA A 415 1.24 -17.05 27.23
N SER A 416 2.31 -16.98 28.02
CA SER A 416 2.68 -15.81 28.82
C SER A 416 3.09 -14.57 28.02
N GLN A 417 3.40 -14.72 26.72
CA GLN A 417 3.82 -13.62 25.84
C GLN A 417 2.73 -13.22 24.84
N ARG A 418 1.54 -13.82 24.93
CA ARG A 418 0.44 -13.54 24.00
C ARG A 418 -0.01 -12.09 24.12
N GLN A 419 -0.34 -11.51 22.97
CA GLN A 419 -0.77 -10.13 22.86
C GLN A 419 -1.92 -10.01 21.87
N ARG A 420 -2.57 -8.85 21.90
CA ARG A 420 -3.56 -8.46 20.90
C ARG A 420 -3.00 -8.59 19.48
N GLY A 421 -3.79 -9.20 18.59
CA GLY A 421 -3.39 -9.49 17.21
C GLY A 421 -2.62 -10.80 17.02
N ASP A 422 -2.24 -11.51 18.09
CA ASP A 422 -1.79 -12.91 17.92
C ASP A 422 -3.00 -13.79 17.57
N LEU A 423 -2.74 -14.89 16.86
CA LEU A 423 -3.73 -15.92 16.60
C LEU A 423 -3.74 -16.92 17.76
N VAL A 424 -4.92 -17.42 18.12
CA VAL A 424 -5.10 -18.51 19.08
C VAL A 424 -5.70 -19.71 18.37
N PHE A 425 -5.12 -20.89 18.59
CA PHE A 425 -5.52 -22.13 17.95
C PHE A 425 -6.05 -23.13 18.96
N PHE A 426 -7.00 -23.94 18.52
CA PHE A 426 -7.62 -24.98 19.34
C PHE A 426 -7.52 -26.34 18.69
N THR A 427 -7.45 -27.37 19.52
CA THR A 427 -7.60 -28.77 19.12
C THR A 427 -8.97 -29.30 19.52
N ASP A 428 -9.50 -30.21 18.71
CA ASP A 428 -10.62 -31.06 19.10
C ASP A 428 -10.23 -31.85 20.37
N PRO A 429 -11.01 -31.76 21.46
CA PRO A 429 -10.71 -32.43 22.72
C PRO A 429 -10.54 -33.96 22.62
N SER A 430 -11.17 -34.58 21.63
CA SER A 430 -11.19 -36.04 21.46
C SER A 430 -10.01 -36.56 20.63
N THR A 431 -9.59 -35.80 19.62
CA THR A 431 -8.56 -36.24 18.67
C THR A 431 -7.22 -35.55 18.86
N GLY A 432 -7.18 -34.39 19.53
CA GLY A 432 -5.98 -33.56 19.67
C GLY A 432 -5.55 -32.88 18.35
N ILE A 433 -6.39 -32.90 17.33
CA ILE A 433 -6.09 -32.31 16.01
C ILE A 433 -6.58 -30.86 15.98
N ILE A 434 -5.78 -29.96 15.38
CA ILE A 434 -6.18 -28.56 15.18
C ILE A 434 -7.47 -28.48 14.36
N TRP A 435 -8.42 -27.69 14.84
CA TRP A 435 -9.75 -27.58 14.22
C TRP A 435 -10.32 -26.15 14.20
N HIS A 436 -9.73 -25.22 14.95
CA HIS A 436 -10.27 -23.87 15.10
C HIS A 436 -9.16 -22.84 15.33
N VAL A 437 -9.41 -21.61 14.90
CA VAL A 437 -8.52 -20.46 15.06
C VAL A 437 -9.34 -19.18 15.32
N GLY A 438 -8.79 -18.26 16.10
CA GLY A 438 -9.33 -16.92 16.33
C GLY A 438 -8.23 -15.87 16.47
N ILE A 439 -8.62 -14.60 16.50
CA ILE A 439 -7.71 -13.45 16.64
C ILE A 439 -7.85 -12.88 18.06
N LEU A 440 -6.75 -12.80 18.81
CA LEU A 440 -6.76 -12.24 20.15
C LEU A 440 -7.07 -10.73 20.12
N LEU A 441 -8.04 -10.34 20.96
CA LEU A 441 -8.37 -8.94 21.24
C LEU A 441 -7.63 -8.44 22.48
N ASP A 442 -7.39 -9.35 23.42
CA ASP A 442 -6.62 -9.17 24.65
C ASP A 442 -6.09 -10.55 25.11
N ALA A 443 -5.63 -10.66 26.35
CA ALA A 443 -5.07 -11.90 26.88
C ALA A 443 -6.08 -13.08 26.95
N ASN A 444 -7.38 -12.83 27.06
CA ASN A 444 -8.38 -13.86 27.31
C ASN A 444 -9.62 -13.77 26.41
N THR A 445 -9.69 -12.78 25.52
CA THR A 445 -10.77 -12.57 24.57
C THR A 445 -10.26 -12.66 23.14
N MET A 446 -11.03 -13.28 22.27
CA MET A 446 -10.80 -13.33 20.83
C MET A 446 -12.02 -12.88 20.03
N ILE A 447 -11.80 -12.53 18.77
CA ILE A 447 -12.82 -12.54 17.73
C ILE A 447 -12.61 -13.78 16.86
N ASP A 448 -13.68 -14.52 16.62
CA ASP A 448 -13.63 -15.77 15.87
C ASP A 448 -14.96 -16.03 15.15
N SER A 449 -14.90 -16.88 14.12
CA SER A 449 -16.10 -17.45 13.48
C SER A 449 -16.30 -18.88 13.96
N TRP A 450 -17.39 -19.13 14.66
CA TRP A 450 -17.72 -20.44 15.24
C TRP A 450 -19.15 -20.83 14.83
N PRO A 451 -19.49 -22.14 14.74
CA PRO A 451 -20.85 -22.58 14.48
C PRO A 451 -21.90 -21.74 15.22
N GLY A 452 -22.76 -21.08 14.44
CA GLY A 452 -23.67 -20.04 14.92
C GLY A 452 -23.38 -18.69 14.27
N THR A 453 -22.33 -18.00 14.72
CA THR A 453 -22.03 -16.63 14.26
C THR A 453 -20.57 -16.22 14.51
N VAL A 454 -20.12 -15.22 13.77
CA VAL A 454 -18.91 -14.46 14.10
C VAL A 454 -19.19 -13.57 15.30
N GLY A 455 -18.31 -13.61 16.29
CA GLY A 455 -18.47 -12.81 17.49
C GLY A 455 -17.21 -12.72 18.33
N ARG A 456 -17.36 -12.05 19.46
CA ARG A 456 -16.33 -11.97 20.49
C ARG A 456 -16.61 -13.01 21.55
N SER A 457 -15.59 -13.73 21.97
CA SER A 457 -15.73 -14.79 22.97
C SER A 457 -14.47 -14.90 23.81
N SER A 458 -14.61 -15.46 25.02
CA SER A 458 -13.43 -15.84 25.79
C SER A 458 -12.70 -16.98 25.08
N ILE A 459 -11.37 -17.00 25.15
CA ILE A 459 -10.57 -18.15 24.69
C ILE A 459 -10.82 -19.41 25.52
N TYR A 460 -11.52 -19.30 26.66
CA TYR A 460 -11.96 -20.43 27.48
C TYR A 460 -13.43 -20.81 27.22
N ALA A 461 -14.11 -20.14 26.28
CA ALA A 461 -15.40 -20.61 25.78
C ALA A 461 -15.17 -21.96 25.12
N ASN A 462 -15.98 -22.97 25.46
CA ASN A 462 -15.83 -24.38 25.10
C ASN A 462 -15.74 -24.65 23.57
N LYS A 463 -14.58 -24.33 22.97
CA LYS A 463 -14.26 -24.41 21.54
C LYS A 463 -13.10 -25.38 21.27
N GLY A 464 -12.77 -26.21 22.27
CA GLY A 464 -11.65 -27.16 22.23
C GLY A 464 -10.58 -26.85 23.26
N ASN A 465 -9.51 -27.64 23.26
CA ASN A 465 -8.33 -27.38 24.08
C ASN A 465 -7.45 -26.34 23.38
N ILE A 466 -6.98 -25.31 24.10
CA ILE A 466 -6.03 -24.34 23.55
C ILE A 466 -4.76 -25.10 23.15
N ALA A 467 -4.45 -25.09 21.85
CA ALA A 467 -3.25 -25.70 21.30
C ALA A 467 -2.03 -24.80 21.50
N GLY A 468 -2.23 -23.50 21.32
CA GLY A 468 -1.20 -22.48 21.46
C GLY A 468 -1.54 -21.23 20.67
N PHE A 469 -0.53 -20.41 20.44
CA PHE A 469 -0.65 -19.08 19.86
C PHE A 469 0.41 -18.88 18.79
N ALA A 470 0.10 -18.11 17.74
CA ALA A 470 1.05 -17.76 16.69
C ALA A 470 1.04 -16.25 16.43
N ARG A 471 2.21 -15.68 16.10
CA ARG A 471 2.37 -14.25 15.90
C ARG A 471 2.46 -13.89 14.42
N VAL A 472 1.59 -12.98 14.00
CA VAL A 472 1.56 -12.46 12.61
C VAL A 472 2.54 -11.29 12.44
N PHE A 473 2.68 -10.44 13.46
CA PHE A 473 3.49 -9.21 13.41
C PHE A 473 4.61 -9.26 14.45
N SER A 474 5.87 -9.19 14.00
CA SER A 474 7.07 -9.26 14.85
C SER A 474 7.17 -8.17 15.89
#